data_AF-A0AAW9NVG0-F1
#
_entry.id   AF-A0AAW9NVG0-F1
#
_cell.length_a   1.000
_cell.length_b   1.000
_cell.length_c   1.000
_cell.angle_alpha   90.00
_cell.angle_beta   90.00
_cell.angle_gamma   90.00
#
_symmetry.space_group_name_H-M   'P 1'
#
loop_
_entity.id
_entity.type
_entity.pdbx_description
1 polymer ?
#
loop_
_entity_poly.entity_id
_entity_poly.type
_entity_poly.pdbx_seq_one_letter_code
_entity_poly.pdbx_strand_id
1 'polypeptide(L)' 'MTTQETTKSKTTKQTTDKQFSKTAFLESAASTKERLEYEVVLQEGKVYSKKEADKLVADWKKKGVTI' A
#
# COMPACT_ATOMS: atom_id res chain seq x y z
N MET A 1 7.13 -24.98 23.30
CA MET A 1 6.09 -23.94 23.45
C MET A 1 6.48 -22.79 22.55
N THR A 2 5.62 -22.43 21.58
CA THR A 2 5.31 -21.07 21.09
C THR A 2 4.27 -21.26 19.99
N THR A 3 3.03 -20.95 20.32
CA THR A 3 1.85 -20.94 19.47
C THR A 3 1.96 -19.79 18.47
N GLN A 4 2.05 -20.09 17.19
CA GLN A 4 1.83 -19.11 16.12
C GLN A 4 0.34 -19.04 15.84
N GLU A 5 -0.38 -18.21 16.60
CA GLU A 5 -1.69 -17.72 16.18
C GLU A 5 -1.49 -16.70 15.05
N THR A 6 -1.42 -17.18 13.81
CA THR A 6 -1.79 -16.35 12.67
C THR A 6 -3.29 -16.51 12.50
N THR A 7 -4.03 -15.66 13.22
CA THR A 7 -5.46 -15.44 13.01
C THR A 7 -5.69 -15.12 11.54
N LYS A 8 -6.16 -16.14 10.83
CA LYS A 8 -6.60 -16.11 9.44
C LYS A 8 -7.90 -15.31 9.42
N SER A 9 -7.80 -13.98 9.40
CA SER A 9 -8.94 -13.07 9.37
C SER A 9 -9.70 -13.22 8.06
N LYS A 10 -10.68 -14.14 8.09
CA LYS A 10 -11.82 -14.25 7.17
C LYS A 10 -12.39 -12.85 6.93
N THR A 11 -12.04 -12.22 5.81
CA THR A 11 -12.69 -10.98 5.36
C THR A 11 -13.48 -11.27 4.10
N THR A 12 -14.67 -11.80 4.32
CA THR A 12 -15.77 -11.77 3.37
C THR A 12 -16.19 -10.32 3.17
N LYS A 13 -16.17 -9.83 1.92
CA LYS A 13 -16.84 -8.60 1.45
C LYS A 13 -16.68 -7.32 2.31
N GLN A 14 -15.49 -6.72 2.30
CA GLN A 14 -15.35 -5.30 2.67
C GLN A 14 -14.15 -4.68 1.92
N THR A 15 -14.18 -4.78 0.59
CA THR A 15 -13.07 -4.39 -0.29
C THR A 15 -12.99 -2.90 -0.63
N THR A 16 -13.90 -2.08 -0.10
CA THR A 16 -13.95 -0.63 -0.44
C THR A 16 -13.23 0.27 0.56
N ASP A 17 -13.11 -0.13 1.83
CA ASP A 17 -12.58 0.74 2.90
C ASP A 17 -11.37 0.17 3.64
N LYS A 18 -10.76 -0.91 3.12
CA LYS A 18 -9.52 -1.41 3.72
C LYS A 18 -8.39 -0.43 3.48
N GLN A 19 -7.92 0.16 4.58
CA GLN A 19 -6.68 0.91 4.63
C GLN A 19 -5.52 -0.07 4.88
N PHE A 20 -4.46 0.08 4.13
CA PHE A 20 -3.27 -0.75 4.19
C PHE A 20 -2.07 0.13 4.56
N SER A 21 -1.17 -0.39 5.40
CA SER A 21 0.09 0.28 5.71
C SER A 21 0.98 0.33 4.48
N LYS A 22 1.92 1.29 4.46
CA LYS A 22 2.99 1.36 3.46
C LYS A 22 3.60 -0.02 3.16
N THR A 23 3.99 -0.76 4.21
CA THR A 23 4.60 -2.09 4.08
C THR A 23 3.75 -3.07 3.29
N ALA A 24 2.42 -3.07 3.49
CA ALA A 24 1.53 -3.96 2.76
C ALA A 24 1.45 -3.61 1.26
N PHE A 25 1.55 -2.33 0.89
CA PHE A 25 1.68 -1.92 -0.51
C PHE A 25 3.04 -2.30 -1.11
N LEU A 26 4.12 -2.17 -0.33
CA LEU A 26 5.47 -2.57 -0.75
C LEU A 26 5.59 -4.09 -0.94
N GLU A 27 4.96 -4.88 -0.07
CA GLU A 27 4.91 -6.34 -0.17
C GLU A 27 3.99 -6.81 -1.30
N SER A 28 2.91 -6.08 -1.57
CA SER A 28 2.01 -6.37 -2.68
C SER A 28 2.52 -5.88 -4.04
N ALA A 29 3.62 -5.13 -4.08
CA ALA A 29 4.16 -4.56 -5.29
C ALA A 29 4.71 -5.66 -6.22
N ALA A 30 4.29 -5.65 -7.48
CA ALA A 30 4.71 -6.66 -8.45
C ALA A 30 6.13 -6.44 -8.99
N SER A 31 6.71 -5.26 -8.76
CA SER A 31 8.03 -4.88 -9.29
C SER A 31 8.73 -3.91 -8.36
N THR A 32 10.06 -3.89 -8.42
CA THR A 32 10.90 -2.94 -7.65
C THR A 32 10.55 -1.49 -7.94
N LYS A 33 10.18 -1.18 -9.20
CA LYS A 33 9.70 0.15 -9.59
C LYS A 33 8.44 0.52 -8.82
N GLU A 34 7.42 -0.33 -8.86
CA GLU A 34 6.14 -0.10 -8.16
C GLU A 34 6.35 -0.01 -6.64
N ARG A 35 7.27 -0.80 -6.09
CA ARG A 35 7.70 -0.69 -4.70
C ARG A 35 8.28 0.70 -4.40
N LEU A 36 9.20 1.20 -5.22
CA LEU A 36 9.75 2.56 -5.05
C LEU A 36 8.68 3.64 -5.18
N GLU A 37 7.74 3.49 -6.10
CA GLU A 37 6.61 4.41 -6.28
C GLU A 37 5.80 4.50 -4.98
N TYR A 38 5.38 3.37 -4.41
CA TYR A 38 4.71 3.34 -3.11
C TYR A 38 5.62 3.82 -1.97
N GLU A 39 6.92 3.56 -2.02
CA GLU A 39 7.85 3.96 -0.97
C GLU A 39 8.02 5.48 -0.86
N VAL A 40 8.00 6.15 -2.01
CA VAL A 40 8.13 7.60 -2.12
C VAL A 40 6.82 8.30 -1.78
N VAL A 41 5.68 7.78 -2.22
CA VAL A 41 4.39 8.47 -2.03
C VAL A 41 3.69 8.15 -0.72
N LEU A 42 3.91 6.96 -0.15
CA LEU A 42 3.29 6.55 1.11
C LEU A 42 4.22 6.88 2.27
N GLN A 43 3.71 7.59 3.26
CA GLN A 43 4.44 7.86 4.50
C GLN A 43 4.45 6.63 5.41
N GLU A 44 5.56 6.42 6.10
CA GLU A 44 5.67 5.39 7.12
C GLU A 44 4.78 5.72 8.33
N GLY A 45 4.13 4.70 8.91
CA GLY A 45 3.16 4.90 10.00
C GLY A 45 1.78 5.41 9.58
N LYS A 46 1.58 5.78 8.30
CA LYS A 46 0.24 6.04 7.74
C LYS A 46 -0.31 4.83 6.99
N VAL A 47 -1.63 4.74 7.01
CA VAL A 47 -2.40 3.75 6.27
C VAL A 47 -3.19 4.44 5.16
N TYR A 48 -3.26 3.79 4.01
CA TYR A 48 -3.89 4.33 2.81
C TYR A 48 -4.80 3.28 2.21
N SER A 49 -5.97 3.70 1.71
CA SER A 49 -6.81 2.81 0.90
C SER A 49 -6.21 2.64 -0.50
N LYS A 50 -6.52 1.56 -1.20
CA LYS A 50 -6.00 1.33 -2.57
C LYS A 50 -6.22 2.53 -3.51
N LYS A 51 -7.39 3.17 -3.44
CA LYS A 51 -7.72 4.38 -4.20
C LYS A 51 -6.85 5.60 -3.82
N GLU A 52 -6.56 5.78 -2.54
CA GLU A 52 -5.74 6.88 -2.04
C GLU A 52 -4.29 6.69 -2.48
N ALA A 53 -3.75 5.48 -2.29
CA ALA A 53 -2.40 5.14 -2.74
C ALA A 53 -2.25 5.32 -4.26
N ASP A 54 -3.20 4.84 -5.06
CA ASP A 54 -3.18 5.00 -6.52
C ASP A 54 -3.23 6.47 -6.95
N LYS A 55 -4.07 7.29 -6.31
CA LYS A 55 -4.08 8.75 -6.52
C LYS A 55 -2.75 9.41 -6.17
N LEU A 56 -2.13 9.02 -5.05
CA LEU A 56 -0.85 9.57 -4.62
C LEU A 56 0.28 9.19 -5.60
N VAL A 57 0.33 7.93 -6.04
CA VAL A 57 1.25 7.48 -7.09
C VAL A 57 1.04 8.26 -8.39
N ALA A 58 -0.22 8.45 -8.80
CA ALA A 58 -0.54 9.19 -10.02
C ALA A 58 -0.18 10.69 -9.93
N ASP A 59 -0.44 11.35 -8.79
CA ASP A 59 -0.06 12.74 -8.56
C ASP A 59 1.47 12.90 -8.54
N TRP A 60 2.17 12.00 -7.86
CA TRP A 60 3.62 12.00 -7.81
C TRP A 60 4.24 11.78 -9.19
N LYS A 61 3.72 10.83 -9.98
CA LYS A 61 4.12 10.63 -11.38
C LYS A 61 3.92 11.88 -12.22
N LYS A 62 2.82 12.62 -12.02
CA LYS A 62 2.59 13.89 -12.73
C LYS A 62 3.58 14.97 -12.31
N LYS A 63 3.89 15.07 -11.01
CA LYS A 63 4.90 16.01 -10.48
C LYS A 63 6.33 15.67 -10.90
N GLY A 64 6.63 14.39 -11.11
CA GLY A 64 7.91 13.92 -11.64
C GLY A 64 8.14 14.24 -13.12
N VAL A 65 7.11 14.70 -13.86
CA VAL A 65 7.19 15.12 -15.28
C VAL A 65 7.18 16.65 -15.38
N THR A 66 7.94 17.32 -14.51
CA THR A 66 8.35 18.71 -14.73
C THR A 66 9.88 18.72 -14.73
N ILE A 67 10.45 18.43 -15.90
CA ILE A 67 11.82 18.77 -16.25
C ILE A 67 11.82 19.47 -17.60
#